data_AF-A0A1J5MR02-F1
#
_entry.id   AF-A0A1J5MR02-F1
#
_cell.length_a   1.000
_cell.length_b   1.000
_cell.length_c   1.000
_cell.angle_alpha   90.00
_cell.angle_beta   90.00
_cell.angle_gamma   90.00
#
_symmetry.space_group_name_H-M   'P 1'
#
loop_
_entity.id
_entity.type
_entity.pdbx_description
1 polymer ?
#
loop_
_entity_poly.entity_id
_entity_poly.type
_entity_poly.pdbx_seq_one_letter_code
_entity_poly.pdbx_strand_id
1 'polypeptide(L)'
;MLSYFSNTLYSLAMLITALLITWGILSKADFFYPIFYQWLDIGQTISEFGPQNRFKEGFETTVMEQHVNYFSQIVTAINNGGDGLAQISYPHLGQQVPLLRDAEVGHLQDVANLMSRLFMVGSGIFTVLIVVVAFKIKKGRRFLRLKTQVSQLIGFVVSVVAICWLIGFKTVFYWFHEVAFPTENEWFFYYQDSLMTTMMKAPLLFAPISGAIVILCCIVFVLLNWLVYIVNSRINESLLPNG
;
A
#
# COMPACT_ATOMS: atom_id res chain seq x y z
N MET A 1 -24.98 13.42 19.84
CA MET A 1 -24.05 13.81 18.75
C MET A 1 -22.57 13.64 19.12
N LEU A 2 -22.06 14.23 20.22
CA LEU A 2 -20.62 14.17 20.58
C LEU A 2 -20.02 12.75 20.67
N SER A 3 -20.77 11.80 21.25
CA SER A 3 -20.33 10.40 21.38
C SER A 3 -20.22 9.67 20.03
N TYR A 4 -21.15 9.93 19.10
CA TYR A 4 -21.11 9.34 17.76
C TYR A 4 -19.93 9.89 16.96
N PHE A 5 -19.71 11.20 16.99
CA PHE A 5 -18.57 11.84 16.31
C PHE A 5 -17.22 11.31 16.83
N SER A 6 -17.04 11.23 18.15
CA SER A 6 -15.83 10.67 18.76
C SER A 6 -15.57 9.21 18.36
N ASN A 7 -16.63 8.43 18.20
CA ASN A 7 -16.52 7.02 17.83
C ASN A 7 -16.23 6.83 16.34
N THR A 8 -16.79 7.66 15.45
CA THR A 8 -16.43 7.65 14.02
C THR A 8 -14.97 8.06 13.81
N LEU A 9 -14.50 9.10 14.50
CA LEU A 9 -13.10 9.53 14.42
C LEU A 9 -12.14 8.44 14.91
N TYR A 10 -12.52 7.72 15.98
CA TYR A 10 -11.78 6.54 16.44
C TYR A 10 -11.72 5.44 15.36
N SER A 11 -12.85 5.07 14.74
CA SER A 11 -12.87 4.06 13.67
C SER A 11 -12.00 4.48 12.48
N LEU A 12 -12.02 5.77 12.11
CA LEU A 12 -11.17 6.29 11.04
C LEU A 12 -9.67 6.20 11.40
N ALA A 13 -9.29 6.59 12.62
CA ALA A 13 -7.92 6.48 13.08
C ALA A 13 -7.43 5.02 13.15
N MET A 14 -8.32 4.09 13.56
CA MET A 14 -8.05 2.65 13.53
C MET A 14 -7.86 2.14 12.09
N LEU A 15 -8.66 2.62 11.14
CA LEU A 15 -8.53 2.25 9.72
C LEU A 15 -7.22 2.75 9.12
N ILE A 16 -6.84 4.01 9.40
CA ILE A 16 -5.55 4.57 8.97
C ILE A 16 -4.39 3.76 9.57
N THR A 17 -4.46 3.45 10.87
CA THR A 17 -3.45 2.62 11.55
C THR A 17 -3.36 1.23 10.90
N ALA A 18 -4.50 0.60 10.60
CA ALA A 18 -4.55 -0.70 9.96
C ALA A 18 -3.91 -0.66 8.56
N LEU A 19 -4.18 0.38 7.77
CA LEU A 19 -3.58 0.57 6.44
C LEU A 19 -2.05 0.66 6.51
N LEU A 20 -1.48 1.43 7.46
CA LEU A 20 -0.02 1.55 7.61
C LEU A 20 0.63 0.22 8.01
N ILE A 21 0.01 -0.50 8.95
CA ILE A 21 0.49 -1.82 9.37
C ILE A 21 0.41 -2.80 8.18
N THR A 22 -0.70 -2.77 7.43
CA THR A 22 -0.88 -3.58 6.22
C THR A 22 0.18 -3.29 5.17
N TRP A 23 0.47 -2.01 4.90
CA TRP A 23 1.57 -1.63 4.01
C TRP A 23 2.90 -2.19 4.50
N GLY A 24 3.21 -2.02 5.78
CA GLY A 24 4.42 -2.55 6.40
C GLY A 24 4.55 -4.07 6.22
N ILE A 25 3.48 -4.83 6.47
CA ILE A 25 3.48 -6.29 6.30
C ILE A 25 3.64 -6.67 4.82
N LEU A 26 2.86 -6.07 3.91
CA LEU A 26 2.91 -6.44 2.49
C LEU A 26 4.22 -6.04 1.83
N SER A 27 4.82 -4.92 2.22
CA SER A 27 6.14 -4.51 1.72
C SER A 27 7.23 -5.55 2.02
N LYS A 28 7.16 -6.25 3.17
CA LYS A 28 8.09 -7.34 3.51
C LYS A 28 7.86 -8.61 2.70
N ALA A 29 6.71 -8.73 2.05
CA ALA A 29 6.36 -9.84 1.17
C ALA A 29 6.37 -9.41 -0.31
N ASP A 30 6.97 -8.26 -0.63
CA ASP A 30 6.99 -7.66 -1.96
C ASP A 30 5.59 -7.58 -2.60
N PHE A 31 4.56 -7.31 -1.80
CA PHE A 31 3.16 -7.30 -2.21
C PHE A 31 2.71 -8.56 -2.96
N PHE A 32 3.32 -9.72 -2.66
CA PHE A 32 3.11 -10.98 -3.36
C PHE A 32 3.46 -10.94 -4.85
N TYR A 33 4.38 -10.06 -5.26
CA TYR A 33 4.82 -9.92 -6.65
C TYR A 33 5.20 -11.25 -7.32
N PRO A 34 5.93 -12.20 -6.70
CA PRO A 34 6.22 -13.48 -7.33
C PRO A 34 4.98 -14.29 -7.75
N ILE A 35 3.90 -14.20 -6.96
CA ILE A 35 2.64 -14.89 -7.24
C ILE A 35 1.92 -14.19 -8.41
N PHE A 36 1.82 -12.86 -8.35
CA PHE A 36 1.17 -12.09 -9.40
C PHE A 36 1.97 -12.06 -10.70
N TYR A 37 3.29 -12.21 -10.63
CA TYR A 37 4.17 -12.35 -11.79
C TYR A 37 3.76 -13.54 -12.65
N GLN A 38 3.51 -14.68 -12.01
CA GLN A 38 3.06 -15.89 -12.69
C GLN A 38 1.60 -15.76 -13.13
N TRP A 39 0.71 -15.31 -12.23
CA TRP A 39 -0.71 -15.22 -12.53
C TRP A 39 -1.05 -14.26 -13.68
N LEU A 40 -0.27 -13.19 -13.83
CA LEU A 40 -0.46 -12.18 -14.88
C LEU A 40 0.45 -12.41 -16.09
N ASP A 41 1.20 -13.50 -16.15
CA ASP A 41 2.16 -13.78 -17.23
C ASP A 41 3.08 -12.58 -17.51
N ILE A 42 3.64 -11.98 -16.45
CA ILE A 42 4.55 -10.82 -16.58
C ILE A 42 5.78 -11.20 -17.42
N GLY A 43 6.27 -12.43 -17.30
CA GLY A 43 7.35 -12.94 -18.15
C GLY A 43 7.04 -12.81 -19.64
N GLN A 44 5.82 -13.13 -20.07
CA GLN A 44 5.40 -12.96 -21.47
C GLN A 44 5.38 -11.48 -21.87
N THR A 45 4.93 -10.60 -20.97
CA THR A 45 4.92 -9.14 -21.21
C THR A 45 6.35 -8.62 -21.40
N ILE A 46 7.31 -9.10 -20.60
CA ILE A 46 8.72 -8.75 -20.71
C ILE A 46 9.31 -9.30 -22.01
N SER A 47 9.03 -10.55 -22.39
CA SER A 47 9.50 -11.13 -23.66
C SER A 47 8.96 -10.39 -24.88
N GLU A 48 7.73 -9.87 -24.81
CA GLU A 48 7.10 -9.13 -25.91
C GLU A 48 7.63 -7.69 -26.00
N PHE A 49 7.62 -6.94 -24.90
CA PHE A 49 7.91 -5.50 -24.92
C PHE A 49 9.34 -5.13 -24.54
N GLY A 50 10.10 -6.03 -23.88
CA GLY A 50 11.51 -5.85 -23.57
C GLY A 50 12.37 -5.52 -24.80
N PRO A 51 12.30 -6.31 -25.90
CA PRO A 51 13.03 -6.03 -27.13
C PRO A 51 12.56 -4.77 -27.87
N GLN A 52 11.34 -4.31 -27.57
CA GLN A 52 10.75 -3.12 -28.17
C GLN A 52 11.08 -1.84 -27.39
N ASN A 53 11.79 -1.95 -26.26
CA ASN A 53 12.08 -0.80 -25.43
C ASN A 53 13.02 0.18 -26.17
N ARG A 54 12.63 1.45 -26.23
CA ARG A 54 13.31 2.49 -27.01
C ARG A 54 14.57 3.03 -26.34
N PHE A 55 14.79 2.71 -25.06
CA PHE A 55 15.85 3.30 -24.23
C PHE A 55 16.76 2.27 -23.55
N LYS A 56 16.32 1.01 -23.45
CA LYS A 56 16.98 -0.06 -22.72
C LYS A 56 17.00 -1.31 -23.58
N GLU A 57 18.10 -2.05 -23.57
CA GLU A 57 18.28 -3.25 -24.39
C GLU A 57 18.59 -4.46 -23.52
N GLY A 58 18.20 -5.65 -23.99
CA GLY A 58 18.56 -6.93 -23.39
C GLY A 58 17.85 -7.28 -22.08
N PHE A 59 16.81 -6.53 -21.69
CA PHE A 59 16.01 -6.87 -20.51
C PHE A 59 15.22 -8.17 -20.71
N GLU A 60 14.87 -8.53 -21.95
CA GLU A 60 14.27 -9.82 -22.29
C GLU A 60 15.16 -11.03 -21.99
N THR A 61 16.46 -10.81 -21.75
CA THR A 61 17.41 -11.86 -21.40
C THR A 61 17.47 -12.15 -19.90
N THR A 62 16.84 -11.31 -19.06
CA THR A 62 16.78 -11.54 -17.62
C THR A 62 15.70 -12.55 -17.24
N VAL A 63 15.88 -13.19 -16.09
CA VAL A 63 15.01 -14.26 -15.59
C VAL A 63 14.08 -13.77 -14.50
N MET A 64 13.00 -14.53 -14.24
CA MET A 64 12.01 -14.21 -13.21
C MET A 64 12.64 -13.89 -11.83
N GLU A 65 13.67 -14.63 -11.41
CA GLU A 65 14.36 -14.38 -10.14
C GLU A 65 14.95 -12.97 -10.08
N GLN A 66 15.52 -12.50 -11.19
CA GLN A 66 16.05 -11.14 -11.31
C GLN A 66 14.91 -10.12 -11.27
N HIS A 67 13.80 -10.33 -11.99
CA HIS A 67 12.65 -9.42 -11.95
C HIS A 67 12.04 -9.29 -10.55
N VAL A 68 11.92 -10.41 -9.82
CA VAL A 68 11.48 -10.42 -8.42
C VAL A 68 12.44 -9.62 -7.55
N ASN A 69 13.75 -9.81 -7.74
CA ASN A 69 14.76 -9.07 -7.01
C ASN A 69 14.70 -7.56 -7.31
N TYR A 70 14.55 -7.17 -8.58
CA TYR A 70 14.40 -5.77 -8.99
C TYR A 70 13.16 -5.13 -8.38
N PHE A 71 12.02 -5.82 -8.41
CA PHE A 71 10.80 -5.36 -7.76
C PHE A 71 11.00 -5.18 -6.25
N SER A 72 11.66 -6.13 -5.58
CA SER A 72 11.98 -6.03 -4.15
C SER A 72 12.90 -4.86 -3.81
N GLN A 73 13.88 -4.57 -4.67
CA GLN A 73 14.73 -3.38 -4.55
C GLN A 73 13.90 -2.09 -4.70
N ILE A 74 12.96 -2.03 -5.66
CA ILE A 74 12.05 -0.89 -5.82
C ILE A 74 11.17 -0.71 -4.58
N VAL A 75 10.56 -1.79 -4.06
CA VAL A 75 9.75 -1.74 -2.83
C VAL A 75 10.60 -1.25 -1.65
N THR A 76 11.83 -1.76 -1.52
CA THR A 76 12.76 -1.34 -0.46
C THR A 76 13.10 0.15 -0.58
N ALA A 77 13.43 0.62 -1.78
CA ALA A 77 13.76 2.02 -2.02
C ALA A 77 12.57 2.94 -1.73
N ILE A 78 11.34 2.60 -2.16
CA ILE A 78 10.12 3.36 -1.85
C ILE A 78 9.93 3.51 -0.33
N ASN A 79 10.17 2.44 0.43
CA ASN A 79 10.03 2.48 1.90
C ASN A 79 11.18 3.20 2.61
N ASN A 80 12.28 3.49 1.90
CA ASN A 80 13.44 4.22 2.37
C ASN A 80 13.55 5.60 1.72
N GLY A 81 12.42 6.23 1.37
CA GLY A 81 12.40 7.60 0.86
C GLY A 81 12.96 7.77 -0.56
N GLY A 82 13.04 6.68 -1.34
CA GLY A 82 13.53 6.67 -2.72
C GLY A 82 15.02 6.32 -2.85
N ASP A 83 15.72 6.21 -1.73
CA ASP A 83 17.14 5.86 -1.70
C ASP A 83 17.38 4.48 -2.31
N GLY A 84 18.20 4.42 -3.36
CA GLY A 84 18.52 3.17 -4.07
C GLY A 84 17.87 3.01 -5.44
N LEU A 85 16.87 3.85 -5.80
CA LEU A 85 16.15 3.71 -7.07
C LEU A 85 17.07 3.78 -8.30
N ALA A 86 17.96 4.77 -8.35
CA ALA A 86 18.86 4.98 -9.49
C ALA A 86 19.97 3.92 -9.61
N GLN A 87 20.18 3.13 -8.56
CA GLN A 87 21.25 2.14 -8.47
C GLN A 87 20.81 0.74 -8.91
N ILE A 88 19.49 0.52 -9.06
CA ILE A 88 18.96 -0.76 -9.53
C ILE A 88 19.41 -0.98 -10.97
N SER A 89 20.07 -2.10 -11.23
CA SER A 89 20.66 -2.41 -12.53
C SER A 89 20.52 -3.89 -12.89
N TYR A 90 20.61 -4.18 -14.19
CA TYR A 90 20.58 -5.52 -14.73
C TYR A 90 21.79 -5.77 -15.65
N PRO A 91 22.25 -7.03 -15.75
CA PRO A 91 23.39 -7.36 -16.60
C PRO A 91 23.01 -7.35 -18.07
N HIS A 92 23.79 -6.67 -18.90
CA HIS A 92 23.69 -6.73 -20.36
C HIS A 92 25.08 -6.63 -20.99
N LEU A 93 25.44 -7.57 -21.85
CA LEU A 93 26.75 -7.63 -22.53
C LEU A 93 27.97 -7.46 -21.60
N GLY A 94 27.88 -8.02 -20.38
CA GLY A 94 28.95 -7.94 -19.37
C GLY A 94 29.02 -6.62 -18.60
N GLN A 95 28.08 -5.70 -18.81
CA GLN A 95 27.96 -4.44 -18.08
C GLN A 95 26.70 -4.42 -17.21
N GLN A 96 26.69 -3.57 -16.17
CA GLN A 96 25.49 -3.28 -15.39
C GLN A 96 24.79 -2.05 -15.97
N VAL A 97 23.60 -2.26 -16.52
CA VAL A 97 22.78 -1.19 -17.11
C VAL A 97 21.73 -0.77 -16.08
N PRO A 98 21.55 0.54 -15.82
CA PRO A 98 20.49 1.00 -14.93
C PRO A 98 19.13 0.49 -15.41
N LEU A 99 18.33 -0.08 -14.52
CA LEU A 99 17.00 -0.60 -14.84
C LEU A 99 16.05 0.54 -15.19
N LEU A 100 16.02 1.56 -14.33
CA LEU A 100 15.14 2.71 -14.43
C LEU A 100 15.80 3.82 -15.25
N ARG A 101 15.00 4.57 -16.01
CA ARG A 101 15.36 5.88 -16.55
C ARG A 101 15.18 6.96 -15.49
N ASP A 102 15.77 8.13 -15.70
CA ASP A 102 15.63 9.27 -14.79
C ASP A 102 14.17 9.67 -14.56
N ALA A 103 13.32 9.62 -15.59
CA ALA A 103 11.89 9.88 -15.47
C ALA A 103 11.16 8.82 -14.60
N GLU A 104 11.53 7.54 -14.71
CA GLU A 104 10.97 6.48 -13.87
C GLU A 104 11.45 6.59 -12.41
N VAL A 105 12.71 7.00 -12.21
CA VAL A 105 13.25 7.32 -10.89
C VAL A 105 12.48 8.49 -10.28
N GLY A 106 12.26 9.57 -11.03
CA GLY A 106 11.47 10.72 -10.59
C GLY A 106 10.04 10.32 -10.17
N HIS A 107 9.37 9.50 -10.98
CA HIS A 107 8.05 8.97 -10.64
C HIS A 107 8.06 8.15 -9.34
N LEU A 108 8.97 7.19 -9.20
CA LEU A 108 9.06 6.34 -8.01
C LEU A 108 9.52 7.12 -6.77
N GLN A 109 10.29 8.20 -6.96
CA GLN A 109 10.63 9.15 -5.91
C GLN A 109 9.39 9.89 -5.41
N ASP A 110 8.47 10.31 -6.30
CA ASP A 110 7.21 10.91 -5.90
C ASP A 110 6.32 9.94 -5.11
N VAL A 111 6.30 8.67 -5.52
CA VAL A 111 5.65 7.59 -4.76
C VAL A 111 6.28 7.46 -3.37
N ALA A 112 7.61 7.43 -3.27
CA ALA A 112 8.33 7.36 -2.00
C ALA A 112 8.01 8.57 -1.10
N ASN A 113 8.03 9.78 -1.65
CA ASN A 113 7.69 11.02 -0.94
C ASN A 113 6.25 11.02 -0.43
N LEU A 114 5.31 10.51 -1.23
CA LEU A 114 3.93 10.33 -0.80
C LEU A 114 3.85 9.34 0.37
N MET A 115 4.51 8.19 0.26
CA MET A 115 4.52 7.17 1.33
C MET A 115 5.15 7.72 2.61
N SER A 116 6.31 8.38 2.55
CA SER A 116 6.96 8.99 3.72
C SER A 116 6.03 9.99 4.43
N ARG A 117 5.29 10.83 3.67
CA ARG A 117 4.30 11.75 4.24
C ARG A 117 3.13 11.02 4.90
N LEU A 118 2.61 9.97 4.28
CA LEU A 118 1.52 9.16 4.85
C LEU A 118 1.96 8.46 6.14
N PHE A 119 3.17 7.90 6.18
CA PHE A 119 3.72 7.29 7.39
C PHE A 119 3.95 8.31 8.50
N MET A 120 4.46 9.50 8.16
CA MET A 120 4.65 10.59 9.13
C MET A 120 3.32 11.02 9.75
N VAL A 121 2.33 11.41 8.93
CA VAL A 121 1.00 11.82 9.41
C VAL A 121 0.31 10.68 10.16
N GLY A 122 0.40 9.47 9.60
CA GLY A 122 -0.16 8.26 10.14
C GLY A 122 0.39 7.87 11.51
N SER A 123 1.70 8.04 11.73
CA SER A 123 2.34 7.84 13.03
C SER A 123 1.85 8.83 14.09
N GLY A 124 1.58 10.07 13.69
CA GLY A 124 0.93 11.07 14.54
C GLY A 124 -0.49 10.65 14.94
N ILE A 125 -1.29 10.20 13.97
CA ILE A 125 -2.65 9.69 14.21
C ILE A 125 -2.61 8.46 15.14
N PHE A 126 -1.69 7.54 14.93
CA PHE A 126 -1.51 6.36 15.77
C PHE A 126 -1.15 6.75 17.22
N THR A 127 -0.26 7.74 17.40
CA THR A 127 0.11 8.24 18.74
C THR A 127 -1.09 8.84 19.45
N VAL A 128 -1.86 9.69 18.78
CA VAL A 128 -3.10 10.28 19.33
C VAL A 128 -4.12 9.20 19.65
N LEU A 129 -4.26 8.19 18.79
CA LEU A 129 -5.16 7.07 18.98
C LEU A 129 -4.84 6.28 20.26
N ILE A 130 -3.57 5.99 20.53
CA ILE A 130 -3.14 5.33 21.78
C ILE A 130 -3.58 6.15 22.99
N VAL A 131 -3.33 7.47 22.98
CA VAL A 131 -3.70 8.37 24.07
C VAL A 131 -5.22 8.39 24.28
N VAL A 132 -6.00 8.47 23.21
CA VAL A 132 -7.47 8.45 23.27
C VAL A 132 -8.01 7.12 23.79
N VAL A 133 -7.45 5.99 23.34
CA VAL A 133 -7.81 4.65 23.83
C VAL A 133 -7.52 4.53 25.31
N ALA A 134 -6.30 4.88 25.76
CA ALA A 134 -5.91 4.84 27.16
C ALA A 134 -6.81 5.73 28.04
N PHE A 135 -7.12 6.95 27.58
CA PHE A 135 -8.02 7.86 28.28
C PHE A 135 -9.44 7.30 28.39
N LYS A 136 -9.99 6.72 27.31
CA LYS A 136 -11.33 6.13 27.31
C LYS A 136 -11.41 4.93 28.26
N ILE A 137 -10.41 4.05 28.26
CA ILE A 137 -10.30 2.93 29.19
C ILE A 137 -10.26 3.44 30.64
N LYS A 138 -9.36 4.39 30.96
CA LYS A 138 -9.24 4.96 32.31
C LYS A 138 -10.53 5.61 32.81
N LYS A 139 -11.33 6.20 31.91
CA LYS A 139 -12.61 6.83 32.22
C LYS A 139 -13.81 5.87 32.16
N GLY A 140 -13.58 4.56 31.97
CA GLY A 140 -14.66 3.57 31.85
C GLY A 140 -15.62 3.84 30.69
N ARG A 141 -15.18 4.58 29.67
CA ARG A 141 -16.04 4.93 28.53
C ARG A 141 -16.19 3.74 27.60
N ARG A 142 -17.42 3.49 27.17
CA ARG A 142 -17.72 2.38 26.25
C ARG A 142 -17.18 2.68 24.85
N PHE A 143 -16.51 1.69 24.27
CA PHE A 143 -16.18 1.66 22.85
C PHE A 143 -17.39 1.22 22.02
N LEU A 144 -17.38 1.54 20.72
CA LEU A 144 -18.34 0.96 19.77
C LEU A 144 -18.20 -0.56 19.79
N ARG A 145 -19.33 -1.26 19.73
CA ARG A 145 -19.34 -2.72 19.61
C ARG A 145 -18.59 -3.14 18.35
N LEU A 146 -17.75 -4.16 18.45
CA LEU A 146 -16.96 -4.68 17.32
C LEU A 146 -17.85 -4.98 16.10
N LYS A 147 -19.01 -5.60 16.31
CA LYS A 147 -19.99 -5.88 15.24
C LYS A 147 -20.42 -4.63 14.47
N THR A 148 -20.63 -3.51 15.16
CA THR A 148 -21.02 -2.24 14.52
C THR A 148 -19.86 -1.67 13.71
N GLN A 149 -18.64 -1.72 14.23
CA GLN A 149 -17.46 -1.23 13.51
C GLN A 149 -17.17 -2.07 12.25
N VAL A 150 -17.32 -3.39 12.34
CA VAL A 150 -17.19 -4.29 11.20
C VAL A 150 -18.27 -4.02 10.15
N SER A 151 -19.53 -3.83 10.57
CA SER A 151 -20.61 -3.47 9.64
C SER A 151 -20.36 -2.13 8.95
N GLN A 152 -19.84 -1.13 9.67
CA GLN A 152 -19.44 0.16 9.10
C GLN A 152 -18.29 0.02 8.10
N LEU A 153 -17.28 -0.79 8.43
CA LEU A 153 -16.15 -1.07 7.55
C LEU A 153 -16.62 -1.76 6.25
N ILE A 154 -17.46 -2.80 6.37
CA ILE A 154 -18.01 -3.50 5.20
C ILE A 154 -18.82 -2.53 4.34
N GLY A 155 -19.71 -1.74 4.95
CA GLY A 155 -20.48 -0.72 4.24
C GLY A 155 -19.58 0.27 3.50
N PHE A 156 -18.54 0.79 4.17
CA PHE A 156 -17.56 1.69 3.58
C PHE A 156 -16.81 1.07 2.40
N VAL A 157 -16.25 -0.13 2.57
CA VAL A 157 -15.52 -0.83 1.51
C VAL A 157 -16.42 -1.12 0.31
N VAL A 158 -17.63 -1.62 0.54
CA VAL A 158 -18.60 -1.89 -0.53
C VAL A 158 -18.97 -0.60 -1.27
N SER A 159 -19.21 0.50 -0.55
CA SER A 159 -19.51 1.80 -1.17
C SER A 159 -18.34 2.30 -2.02
N VAL A 160 -17.10 2.24 -1.51
CA VAL A 160 -15.90 2.67 -2.26
C VAL A 160 -15.71 1.82 -3.51
N VAL A 161 -15.81 0.48 -3.40
CA VAL A 161 -15.70 -0.43 -4.53
C VAL A 161 -16.79 -0.19 -5.56
N ALA A 162 -18.04 0.02 -5.14
CA ALA A 162 -19.16 0.32 -6.03
C ALA A 162 -18.95 1.64 -6.78
N ILE A 163 -18.48 2.69 -6.09
CA ILE A 163 -18.17 3.98 -6.71
C ILE A 163 -17.03 3.82 -7.73
N CYS A 164 -15.94 3.14 -7.38
CA CYS A 164 -14.83 2.89 -8.30
C CYS A 164 -15.27 2.06 -9.52
N TRP A 165 -16.19 1.11 -9.33
CA TRP A 165 -16.73 0.31 -10.42
C TRP A 165 -17.60 1.15 -11.37
N LEU A 166 -18.44 2.05 -10.84
CA LEU A 166 -19.28 2.96 -11.64
C LEU A 166 -18.45 3.98 -12.44
N ILE A 167 -17.36 4.50 -11.87
CA ILE A 167 -16.46 5.48 -12.52
C ILE A 167 -15.44 4.79 -13.45
N GLY A 168 -15.07 3.55 -13.13
CA GLY A 168 -14.00 2.79 -13.77
C GLY A 168 -12.69 2.89 -12.99
N PHE A 169 -12.14 1.73 -12.58
CA PHE A 169 -10.91 1.66 -11.77
C PHE A 169 -9.71 2.35 -12.42
N LYS A 170 -9.54 2.21 -13.75
CA LYS A 170 -8.47 2.88 -14.50
C LYS A 170 -8.60 4.41 -14.46
N THR A 171 -9.83 4.92 -14.58
CA THR A 171 -10.12 6.36 -14.49
C THR A 171 -9.78 6.90 -13.11
N VAL A 172 -10.19 6.19 -12.04
CA VAL A 172 -9.85 6.57 -10.66
C VAL A 172 -8.33 6.52 -10.44
N PHE A 173 -7.65 5.52 -10.99
CA PHE A 173 -6.20 5.40 -10.93
C PHE A 173 -5.50 6.59 -11.61
N TYR A 174 -5.90 6.97 -12.83
CA TYR A 174 -5.31 8.12 -13.54
C TYR A 174 -5.60 9.45 -12.84
N TRP A 175 -6.85 9.67 -12.42
CA TRP A 175 -7.21 10.86 -11.66
C TRP A 175 -6.38 10.99 -10.37
N PHE A 176 -6.17 9.89 -9.66
CA PHE A 176 -5.32 9.91 -8.47
C PHE A 176 -3.88 10.31 -8.80
N HIS A 177 -3.30 9.83 -9.91
CA HIS A 177 -1.93 10.18 -10.29
C HIS A 177 -1.79 11.66 -10.66
N GLU A 178 -2.77 12.22 -11.37
CA GLU A 178 -2.80 13.64 -11.73
C GLU A 178 -2.91 14.57 -10.52
N VAL A 179 -3.57 14.14 -9.44
CA VAL A 179 -3.79 14.96 -8.24
C VAL A 179 -2.74 14.71 -7.16
N ALA A 180 -2.22 13.49 -7.03
CA ALA A 180 -1.30 13.12 -5.96
C ALA A 180 0.16 13.45 -6.29
N PHE A 181 0.51 13.55 -7.57
CA PHE A 181 1.89 13.73 -8.02
C PHE A 181 2.11 15.08 -8.73
N PRO A 182 3.33 15.65 -8.66
CA PRO A 182 3.67 16.89 -9.35
C PRO A 182 3.57 16.76 -10.88
N THR A 183 3.21 17.83 -11.57
CA THR A 183 3.05 17.83 -13.03
C THR A 183 4.38 17.81 -13.79
N GLU A 184 5.49 18.11 -13.11
CA GLU A 184 6.83 18.14 -13.69
C GLU A 184 7.38 16.74 -13.98
N ASN A 185 6.91 15.72 -13.27
CA ASN A 185 7.36 14.35 -13.42
C ASN A 185 6.35 13.51 -14.21
N GLU A 186 6.84 12.78 -15.21
CA GLU A 186 6.04 11.78 -15.92
C GLU A 186 5.63 10.66 -14.96
N TRP A 187 4.35 10.29 -14.96
CA TRP A 187 3.85 9.12 -14.21
C TRP A 187 3.30 8.02 -15.12
N PHE A 188 2.90 8.38 -16.35
CA PHE A 188 2.41 7.44 -17.34
C PHE A 188 3.51 7.15 -18.37
N PHE A 189 3.80 5.87 -18.55
CA PHE A 189 4.76 5.41 -19.54
C PHE A 189 4.16 4.28 -20.37
N TYR A 190 4.50 4.24 -21.66
CA TYR A 190 4.19 3.08 -22.50
C TYR A 190 5.15 1.92 -22.18
N TYR A 191 4.74 0.69 -22.50
CA TYR A 191 5.59 -0.49 -22.32
C TYR A 191 6.94 -0.37 -23.05
N GLN A 192 6.92 0.21 -24.26
CA GLN A 192 8.12 0.47 -25.07
C GLN A 192 9.03 1.57 -24.50
N ASP A 193 8.61 2.29 -23.45
CA ASP A 193 9.39 3.40 -22.87
C ASP A 193 9.96 3.10 -21.48
N SER A 194 9.41 2.11 -20.79
CA SER A 194 9.56 1.95 -19.36
C SER A 194 9.68 0.49 -18.99
N LEU A 195 10.85 0.10 -18.49
CA LEU A 195 11.06 -1.23 -17.95
C LEU A 195 10.29 -1.39 -16.63
N MET A 196 10.06 -0.31 -15.88
CA MET A 196 9.17 -0.32 -14.71
C MET A 196 7.75 -0.75 -15.11
N THR A 197 7.16 -0.09 -16.11
CA THR A 197 5.80 -0.38 -16.59
C THR A 197 5.72 -1.80 -17.15
N THR A 198 6.71 -2.22 -17.91
CA THR A 198 6.81 -3.57 -18.50
C THR A 198 6.93 -4.66 -17.44
N MET A 199 7.87 -4.50 -16.50
CA MET A 199 8.10 -5.45 -15.40
C MET A 199 6.92 -5.49 -14.41
N MET A 200 6.13 -4.41 -14.32
CA MET A 200 4.94 -4.37 -13.49
C MET A 200 3.66 -4.70 -14.26
N LYS A 201 3.70 -4.95 -15.58
CA LYS A 201 2.51 -5.04 -16.44
C LYS A 201 1.48 -3.94 -16.11
N ALA A 202 1.96 -2.71 -15.93
CA ALA A 202 1.16 -1.64 -15.35
C ALA A 202 0.06 -1.20 -16.33
N PRO A 203 -1.17 -0.93 -15.85
CA PRO A 203 -1.58 -0.87 -14.45
C PRO A 203 -2.14 -2.20 -13.88
N LEU A 204 -2.05 -3.31 -14.62
CA LEU A 204 -2.79 -4.54 -14.30
C LEU A 204 -2.35 -5.18 -12.97
N LEU A 205 -1.05 -5.17 -12.65
CA LEU A 205 -0.52 -5.67 -11.37
C LEU A 205 -1.08 -4.94 -10.15
N PHE A 206 -1.44 -3.66 -10.28
CA PHE A 206 -1.96 -2.89 -9.16
C PHE A 206 -3.35 -3.34 -8.71
N ALA A 207 -4.12 -4.03 -9.56
CA ALA A 207 -5.43 -4.55 -9.19
C ALA A 207 -5.34 -5.64 -8.10
N PRO A 208 -4.60 -6.75 -8.27
CA PRO A 208 -4.43 -7.73 -7.20
C PRO A 208 -3.68 -7.20 -5.97
N ILE A 209 -2.71 -6.30 -6.15
CA ILE A 209 -2.04 -5.64 -5.02
C ILE A 209 -3.06 -4.84 -4.19
N SER A 210 -3.93 -4.07 -4.85
CA SER A 210 -5.00 -3.32 -4.17
C SER A 210 -5.96 -4.26 -3.43
N GLY A 211 -6.31 -5.39 -4.04
CA GLY A 211 -7.09 -6.45 -3.39
C GLY A 211 -6.42 -6.98 -2.13
N ALA A 212 -5.12 -7.30 -2.19
CA ALA A 212 -4.35 -7.78 -1.05
C ALA A 212 -4.30 -6.74 0.08
N ILE A 213 -4.11 -5.46 -0.25
CA ILE A 213 -4.14 -4.35 0.72
C ILE A 213 -5.50 -4.27 1.40
N VAL A 214 -6.61 -4.27 0.64
CA VAL A 214 -7.97 -4.17 1.21
C VAL A 214 -8.26 -5.35 2.14
N ILE A 215 -7.96 -6.58 1.70
CA ILE A 215 -8.23 -7.79 2.50
C ILE A 215 -7.42 -7.77 3.79
N LEU A 216 -6.10 -7.54 3.71
CA LEU A 216 -5.25 -7.54 4.89
C LEU A 216 -5.57 -6.36 5.83
N CYS A 217 -5.90 -5.18 5.28
CA CYS A 217 -6.33 -4.04 6.08
C CYS A 217 -7.60 -4.36 6.87
N CYS A 218 -8.58 -5.01 6.26
CA CYS A 218 -9.78 -5.45 6.96
C CYS A 218 -9.45 -6.42 8.12
N ILE A 219 -8.55 -7.38 7.89
CA ILE A 219 -8.10 -8.33 8.93
C ILE A 219 -7.41 -7.58 10.07
N VAL A 220 -6.43 -6.72 9.76
CA VAL A 220 -5.70 -5.93 10.76
C VAL A 220 -6.65 -5.02 11.54
N PHE A 221 -7.59 -4.35 10.88
CA PHE A 221 -8.58 -3.50 11.54
C PHE A 221 -9.42 -4.26 12.56
N VAL A 222 -9.89 -5.47 12.21
CA VAL A 222 -10.65 -6.34 13.12
C VAL A 222 -9.79 -6.76 14.30
N LEU A 223 -8.56 -7.20 14.04
CA LEU A 223 -7.63 -7.62 15.09
C LEU A 223 -7.29 -6.50 16.07
N LEU A 224 -7.02 -5.29 15.57
CA LEU A 224 -6.73 -4.14 16.42
C LEU A 224 -7.94 -3.80 17.32
N ASN A 225 -9.15 -3.78 16.77
CA ASN A 225 -10.35 -3.51 17.57
C ASN A 225 -10.68 -4.62 18.56
N TRP A 226 -10.41 -5.87 18.20
CA TRP A 226 -10.53 -7.00 19.11
C TRP A 226 -9.53 -6.92 20.26
N LEU A 227 -8.29 -6.51 19.99
CA LEU A 227 -7.27 -6.27 21.02
C LEU A 227 -7.72 -5.18 22.00
N VAL A 228 -8.22 -4.04 21.50
CA VAL A 228 -8.77 -2.96 22.36
C VAL A 228 -9.91 -3.49 23.24
N TYR A 229 -10.79 -4.33 22.69
CA TYR A 229 -11.86 -4.94 23.45
C TYR A 229 -11.35 -5.82 24.60
N ILE A 230 -10.36 -6.69 24.35
CA ILE A 230 -9.76 -7.55 25.38
C ILE A 230 -9.07 -6.73 26.47
N VAL A 231 -8.27 -5.72 26.09
CA VAL A 231 -7.57 -4.87 27.05
C VAL A 231 -8.58 -4.14 27.93
N ASN A 232 -9.64 -3.60 27.34
CA ASN A 232 -10.69 -2.94 28.09
C ASN A 232 -11.47 -3.90 29.01
N SER A 233 -11.76 -5.14 28.60
CA SER A 233 -12.46 -6.10 29.46
C SER A 233 -11.62 -6.49 30.68
N ARG A 234 -10.33 -6.82 30.48
CA ARG A 234 -9.41 -7.20 31.56
C ARG A 234 -9.19 -6.10 32.59
N ILE A 235 -9.04 -4.85 32.13
CA ILE A 235 -8.87 -3.71 33.05
C ILE A 235 -10.12 -3.49 33.88
N ASN A 236 -11.31 -3.59 33.28
CA ASN A 236 -12.56 -3.42 34.02
C ASN A 236 -12.80 -4.56 35.02
N GLU A 237 -12.40 -5.80 34.71
CA GLU A 237 -12.42 -6.93 35.66
C GLU A 237 -11.50 -6.66 36.87
N SER A 238 -10.29 -6.13 36.65
CA SER A 238 -9.34 -5.82 37.74
C SER A 238 -9.75 -4.67 38.67
N LEU A 239 -10.71 -3.84 38.24
CA LEU A 239 -11.21 -2.68 39.01
C LEU A 239 -12.46 -3.01 39.85
N LEU A 240 -13.06 -4.20 39.67
CA LEU A 240 -14.11 -4.68 40.56
C LEU A 240 -13.44 -5.22 41.83
N PRO A 241 -13.79 -4.74 43.03
CA PRO A 241 -13.24 -5.32 44.25
C PRO A 241 -13.66 -6.78 44.29
N ASN A 242 -12.71 -7.68 44.58
CA ASN A 242 -13.04 -9.04 44.99
C ASN A 242 -14.02 -8.92 46.16
N GLY A 243 -15.27 -9.32 45.93
CA GLY A 243 -16.30 -9.37 46.97
C GLY A 243 -15.94 -10.31 48.09
#